data_AF-A0A816LYH7-F1
#
_entry.id   AF-A0A816LYH7-F1
#
_cell.length_a   1.000
_cell.length_b   1.000
_cell.length_c   1.000
_cell.angle_alpha   90.00
_cell.angle_beta   90.00
_cell.angle_gamma   90.00
#
_symmetry.space_group_name_H-M   'P 1'
#
loop_
_entity.id
_entity.type
_entity.pdbx_description
1 polymer ?
#
loop_
_entity_poly.entity_id
_entity_poly.type
_entity_poly.pdbx_seq_one_letter_code
_entity_poly.pdbx_strand_id
1 'polypeptide(L)'
;MKIILKKAIECYDDDGYSKGLLALAYELNVFVPKKCKLNELKLLVSEHTAFKSVSKLEKLAAEYNVKILFSSKYHCKTNPIEGYWCHSKQYIRKNADQSFQRLLTLMPEAKTNANDKHIHLKRFRRFSKTIKAYNQ
;
A
#
# COMPACT_ATOMS: atom_id res chain seq x y z
N MET A 1 41.30 22.28 18.36
CA MET A 1 40.10 21.61 17.80
C MET A 1 40.57 20.58 16.78
N LYS A 2 40.50 19.28 17.07
CA LYS A 2 40.90 18.22 16.11
C LYS A 2 39.80 18.06 15.06
N ILE A 3 40.08 18.46 13.82
CA ILE A 3 39.22 18.15 12.67
C ILE A 3 39.34 16.64 12.43
N ILE A 4 38.34 15.88 12.87
CA ILE A 4 38.22 14.47 12.54
C ILE A 4 37.77 14.42 11.08
N LEU A 5 38.71 14.19 10.17
CA LEU A 5 38.42 13.83 8.79
C LEU A 5 37.54 12.57 8.80
N LYS A 6 36.24 12.72 8.51
CA LYS A 6 35.35 11.59 8.24
C LYS A 6 35.93 10.83 7.05
N LYS A 7 36.57 9.68 7.31
CA LYS A 7 36.93 8.72 6.26
C LYS A 7 35.66 8.39 5.50
N ALA A 8 35.62 8.71 4.21
CA ALA A 8 34.56 8.29 3.31
C ALA A 8 34.49 6.76 3.34
N ILE A 9 33.31 6.23 3.64
CA ILE A 9 33.05 4.79 3.69
C ILE A 9 32.48 4.43 2.33
N GLU A 10 33.26 3.67 1.56
CA GLU A 10 32.90 3.19 0.23
C GLU A 10 32.06 1.91 0.37
N CYS A 11 30.79 1.94 -0.05
CA CYS A 11 29.87 0.80 0.04
C CYS A 11 29.04 0.67 -1.24
N TYR A 12 29.71 0.54 -2.39
CA TYR A 12 29.09 0.52 -3.72
C TYR A 12 28.53 -0.85 -4.11
N ASP A 13 27.50 -0.88 -4.96
CA ASP A 13 27.14 -2.06 -5.76
C ASP A 13 28.07 -2.19 -6.99
N ASP A 14 27.90 -3.24 -7.80
CA ASP A 14 28.76 -3.54 -8.96
C ASP A 14 28.76 -2.41 -10.03
N ASP A 15 27.82 -1.46 -9.94
CA ASP A 15 27.66 -0.27 -10.79
C ASP A 15 28.05 1.06 -10.11
N GLY A 16 28.51 1.05 -8.85
CA GLY A 16 29.02 2.26 -8.19
C GLY A 16 28.00 3.13 -7.43
N TYR A 17 26.81 2.63 -7.08
CA TYR A 17 25.76 3.42 -6.43
C TYR A 17 25.52 3.04 -4.96
N SER A 18 25.83 3.95 -4.03
CA SER A 18 25.53 3.76 -2.61
C SER A 18 25.05 5.02 -1.91
N LYS A 19 23.76 5.34 -2.06
CA LYS A 19 23.22 6.54 -1.39
C LYS A 19 21.95 6.33 -0.58
N GLY A 20 21.25 5.21 -0.71
CA GLY A 20 20.01 4.96 0.03
C GLY A 20 20.21 4.31 1.40
N LEU A 21 20.62 3.04 1.42
CA LEU A 21 20.57 2.21 2.62
C LEU A 21 21.60 2.59 3.70
N LEU A 22 22.80 3.04 3.30
CA LEU A 22 23.82 3.46 4.26
C LEU A 22 23.45 4.79 4.94
N ALA A 23 22.90 5.74 4.18
CA ALA A 23 22.36 6.98 4.73
C ALA A 23 21.21 6.69 5.70
N LEU A 24 20.29 5.82 5.29
CA LEU A 24 19.18 5.36 6.13
C LEU A 24 19.67 4.67 7.41
N ALA A 25 20.72 3.84 7.36
CA ALA A 25 21.30 3.21 8.54
C ALA A 25 21.86 4.25 9.52
N TYR A 26 22.52 5.30 9.02
CA TYR A 26 22.99 6.40 9.87
C TYR A 26 21.86 7.24 10.45
N GLU A 27 20.83 7.56 9.65
CA GLU A 27 19.63 8.26 10.14
C GLU A 27 18.92 7.49 11.25
N LEU A 28 18.88 6.16 11.13
CA LEU A 28 18.29 5.27 12.13
C LEU A 28 19.23 4.91 13.29
N ASN A 29 20.44 5.48 13.35
CA ASN A 29 21.47 5.17 14.34
C ASN A 29 21.81 3.67 14.44
N VAL A 30 21.74 2.94 13.32
CA VAL A 30 22.13 1.53 13.23
C VAL A 30 23.64 1.44 13.09
N PHE A 31 24.27 0.60 13.91
CA PHE A 31 25.70 0.33 13.79
C PHE A 31 26.01 -0.43 12.49
N VAL A 32 26.85 0.16 11.62
CA VAL A 32 27.29 -0.46 10.37
C VAL A 32 28.78 -0.80 10.45
N PRO A 33 29.17 -2.08 10.29
CA PRO A 33 30.57 -2.48 10.24
C PRO A 33 31.34 -1.81 9.09
N LYS A 34 32.65 -1.54 9.29
CA LYS A 34 33.51 -0.89 8.27
C LYS A 34 33.61 -1.67 6.95
N LYS A 35 33.41 -2.98 6.98
CA LYS A 35 33.25 -3.85 5.79
C LYS A 35 31.89 -4.53 5.93
N CYS A 36 30.93 -4.13 5.11
CA CYS A 36 29.58 -4.67 5.12
C CYS A 36 29.10 -4.78 3.68
N LYS A 37 28.61 -5.97 3.29
CA LYS A 37 28.01 -6.18 1.96
C LYS A 37 26.59 -5.62 1.94
N LEU A 38 26.08 -5.28 0.75
CA LEU A 38 24.73 -4.74 0.57
C LEU A 38 23.63 -5.62 1.20
N ASN A 39 23.72 -6.94 1.06
CA ASN A 39 22.77 -7.88 1.64
C ASN A 39 22.79 -7.88 3.18
N GLU A 40 23.97 -7.74 3.78
CA GLU A 40 24.13 -7.64 5.23
C GLU A 40 23.58 -6.31 5.76
N LEU A 41 23.86 -5.21 5.05
CA LEU A 41 23.32 -3.89 5.37
C LEU A 41 21.78 -3.88 5.28
N LYS A 42 21.22 -4.55 4.26
CA LYS A 42 19.77 -4.70 4.11
C LYS A 42 19.16 -5.47 5.29
N LEU A 43 19.80 -6.54 5.73
CA LEU A 43 19.34 -7.33 6.89
C LEU A 43 19.38 -6.48 8.17
N LEU A 44 20.51 -5.83 8.45
CA LEU A 44 20.70 -4.94 9.61
C LEU A 44 19.66 -3.82 9.67
N VAL A 45 19.42 -3.14 8.55
CA VAL A 45 18.42 -2.08 8.46
C VAL A 45 17.02 -2.66 8.68
N SER A 46 16.69 -3.81 8.07
CA SER A 46 15.37 -4.45 8.22
C SER A 46 15.05 -4.90 9.65
N GLU A 47 16.08 -5.13 10.48
CA GLU A 47 15.90 -5.49 11.87
C GLU A 47 15.51 -4.31 12.77
N HIS A 48 15.67 -3.08 12.29
CA HIS A 48 15.33 -1.89 13.06
C HIS A 48 13.82 -1.81 13.33
N THR A 49 13.44 -1.33 14.52
CA THR A 49 12.04 -1.26 14.98
C THR A 49 11.13 -0.47 14.04
N ALA A 50 11.67 0.51 13.32
CA ALA A 50 10.96 1.25 12.28
C ALA A 50 10.35 0.33 11.19
N PHE A 51 11.06 -0.73 10.79
CA PHE A 51 10.60 -1.69 9.77
C PHE A 51 9.89 -2.91 10.36
N LYS A 52 10.08 -3.18 11.66
CA LYS A 52 9.32 -4.18 12.40
C LYS A 52 7.98 -3.63 12.91
N SER A 53 7.75 -2.33 12.81
CA SER A 53 6.54 -1.71 13.34
C SER A 53 5.32 -2.15 12.53
N VAL A 54 4.46 -2.93 13.18
CA VAL A 54 3.09 -3.17 12.75
C VAL A 54 2.44 -1.80 12.55
N SER A 55 1.87 -1.57 11.36
CA SER A 55 1.32 -0.27 10.99
C SER A 55 0.25 0.16 12.01
N LYS A 56 0.08 1.48 12.20
CA LYS A 56 -1.01 2.00 13.06
C LYS A 56 -2.37 1.42 12.66
N LEU A 57 -2.56 1.15 11.37
CA LEU A 57 -3.77 0.59 10.81
C LEU A 57 -3.96 -0.89 11.19
N GLU A 58 -2.90 -1.68 11.21
CA GLU A 58 -2.93 -3.06 11.72
C GLU A 58 -3.17 -3.12 13.22
N LYS A 59 -2.60 -2.19 14.00
CA LYS A 59 -2.89 -2.06 15.44
C LYS A 59 -4.37 -1.73 15.68
N LEU A 60 -4.89 -0.76 14.95
CA LEU A 60 -6.31 -0.38 15.00
C LEU A 60 -7.22 -1.55 14.57
N ALA A 61 -6.84 -2.26 13.50
CA ALA A 61 -7.61 -3.42 13.05
C ALA A 61 -7.65 -4.52 14.12
N ALA A 62 -6.53 -4.78 14.81
CA ALA A 62 -6.50 -5.72 15.93
C ALA A 62 -7.40 -5.28 17.10
N GLU A 63 -7.40 -3.98 17.46
CA GLU A 63 -8.26 -3.40 18.49
C GLU A 63 -9.75 -3.65 18.22
N TYR A 64 -10.17 -3.52 16.96
CA TYR A 64 -11.57 -3.72 16.54
C TYR A 64 -11.89 -5.15 16.05
N ASN A 65 -10.98 -6.11 16.23
CA ASN A 65 -11.13 -7.49 15.73
C ASN A 65 -11.44 -7.56 14.22
N VAL A 66 -10.83 -6.65 13.44
CA VAL A 66 -10.95 -6.59 11.99
C VAL A 66 -9.77 -7.32 11.35
N LYS A 67 -10.06 -8.30 10.50
CA LYS A 67 -9.03 -8.99 9.72
C LYS A 67 -8.67 -8.16 8.48
N ILE A 68 -7.41 -7.74 8.39
CA ILE A 68 -6.88 -7.11 7.17
C ILE A 68 -6.59 -8.20 6.15
N LEU A 69 -7.12 -8.01 4.94
CA LEU A 69 -6.85 -8.90 3.81
C LEU A 69 -5.79 -8.25 2.92
N PHE A 70 -4.79 -9.03 2.53
CA PHE A 70 -3.84 -8.61 1.51
C PHE A 70 -4.56 -8.44 0.18
N SER A 71 -4.37 -7.29 -0.47
CA SER A 71 -4.79 -7.05 -1.85
C SER A 71 -3.55 -6.83 -2.69
N SER A 72 -3.43 -7.59 -3.78
CA SER A 72 -2.33 -7.45 -4.73
C SER A 72 -2.29 -6.05 -5.34
N LYS A 73 -1.08 -5.47 -5.44
CA LYS A 73 -0.85 -4.18 -6.11
C LYS A 73 -1.21 -4.29 -7.60
N TYR A 74 -1.75 -3.22 -8.19
CA TYR A 74 -2.11 -3.11 -9.62
C TYR A 74 -3.19 -4.05 -10.15
N HIS A 75 -3.87 -4.80 -9.28
CA HIS A 75 -4.94 -5.71 -9.68
C HIS A 75 -6.30 -5.18 -9.22
N CYS A 76 -6.83 -4.16 -9.89
CA CYS A 76 -8.15 -3.58 -9.55
C CYS A 76 -9.28 -4.64 -9.54
N LYS A 77 -9.13 -5.73 -10.29
CA LYS A 77 -10.07 -6.87 -10.31
C LYS A 77 -10.14 -7.65 -9.00
N THR A 78 -9.10 -7.58 -8.15
CA THR A 78 -9.08 -8.18 -6.81
C THR A 78 -9.64 -7.25 -5.74
N ASN A 79 -10.04 -6.03 -6.08
CA ASN A 79 -10.56 -5.08 -5.09
C ASN A 79 -12.08 -4.90 -5.27
N PRO A 80 -12.93 -5.42 -4.36
CA PRO A 80 -14.39 -5.35 -4.49
C PRO A 80 -14.93 -3.91 -4.65
N ILE A 81 -14.25 -2.93 -4.08
CA ILE A 81 -14.68 -1.52 -4.15
C ILE A 81 -14.63 -0.97 -5.58
N GLU A 82 -13.74 -1.48 -6.43
CA GLU A 82 -13.61 -1.04 -7.83
C GLU A 82 -14.87 -1.37 -8.63
N GLY A 83 -15.46 -2.55 -8.37
CA GLY A 83 -16.74 -2.93 -8.95
C GLY A 83 -17.89 -2.04 -8.46
N TYR A 84 -17.82 -1.58 -7.20
CA TYR A 84 -18.77 -0.61 -6.67
C TYR A 84 -18.64 0.75 -7.36
N TRP A 85 -17.44 1.31 -7.39
CA TRP A 85 -17.17 2.59 -8.04
C TRP A 85 -17.49 2.59 -9.53
N CYS A 86 -17.14 1.51 -10.25
CA CYS A 86 -17.47 1.39 -11.67
C CYS A 86 -18.97 1.55 -11.91
N HIS A 87 -19.80 0.87 -11.11
CA HIS A 87 -21.25 0.94 -11.25
C HIS A 87 -21.82 2.30 -10.86
N SER A 88 -21.41 2.85 -9.72
CA SER A 88 -21.86 4.17 -9.27
C SER A 88 -21.46 5.28 -10.26
N LYS A 89 -20.24 5.21 -10.83
CA LYS A 89 -19.80 6.16 -11.86
C LYS A 89 -20.62 6.06 -13.14
N GLN A 90 -21.01 4.86 -13.55
CA GLN A 90 -21.89 4.67 -14.71
C GLN A 90 -23.30 5.26 -14.47
N TYR A 91 -23.87 5.06 -13.27
CA TYR A 91 -25.14 5.68 -12.90
C TYR A 91 -25.04 7.21 -12.95
N ILE A 92 -24.04 7.79 -12.30
CA ILE A 92 -23.81 9.23 -12.28
C ILE A 92 -23.66 9.75 -13.72
N ARG A 93 -22.80 9.12 -14.53
CA ARG A 93 -22.56 9.55 -15.92
C ARG A 93 -23.83 9.58 -16.78
N LYS A 94 -24.77 8.65 -16.56
CA LYS A 94 -26.03 8.58 -17.31
C LYS A 94 -27.04 9.67 -16.89
N ASN A 95 -26.94 10.16 -15.66
CA ASN A 95 -27.95 11.04 -15.06
C ASN A 95 -27.42 12.45 -14.75
N ALA A 96 -26.14 12.71 -15.03
CA ALA A 96 -25.48 13.97 -14.74
C ALA A 96 -25.79 15.03 -15.81
N ASP A 97 -26.03 16.26 -15.35
CA ASP A 97 -26.14 17.47 -16.16
C ASP A 97 -24.83 18.29 -16.17
N GLN A 98 -23.73 17.68 -15.70
CA GLN A 98 -22.42 18.32 -15.51
C GLN A 98 -22.38 19.44 -14.45
N SER A 99 -23.42 19.60 -13.63
CA SER A 99 -23.41 20.52 -12.49
C SER A 99 -22.93 19.83 -11.21
N PHE A 100 -22.22 20.60 -10.37
CA PHE A 100 -21.80 20.11 -9.06
C PHE A 100 -23.00 19.81 -8.14
N GLN A 101 -24.05 20.64 -8.20
CA GLN A 101 -25.26 20.46 -7.39
C GLN A 101 -25.97 19.16 -7.75
N ARG A 102 -26.14 18.86 -9.04
CA ARG A 102 -26.71 17.58 -9.45
C ARG A 102 -25.83 16.41 -9.02
N LEU A 103 -24.50 16.51 -9.15
CA LEU A 103 -23.59 15.46 -8.69
C LEU A 103 -23.83 15.12 -7.21
N LEU A 104 -23.98 16.12 -6.33
CA LEU A 104 -24.27 15.89 -4.91
C LEU A 104 -25.57 15.13 -4.70
N THR A 105 -26.62 15.44 -5.48
CA THR A 105 -27.90 14.70 -5.42
C THR A 105 -27.79 13.28 -5.98
N LEU A 106 -26.95 13.05 -7.00
CA LEU A 106 -26.76 11.75 -7.63
C LEU A 106 -25.93 10.77 -6.79
N MET A 107 -25.03 11.25 -5.92
CA MET A 107 -24.22 10.38 -5.06
C MET A 107 -25.05 9.42 -4.18
N PRO A 108 -26.06 9.88 -3.41
CA PRO A 108 -26.93 8.99 -2.64
C PRO A 108 -27.80 8.11 -3.54
N GLU A 109 -28.31 8.61 -4.67
CA GLU A 109 -29.07 7.80 -5.63
C GLU A 109 -28.23 6.65 -6.19
N ALA A 110 -26.98 6.94 -6.58
CA ALA A 110 -26.03 5.96 -7.10
C ALA A 110 -25.65 4.91 -6.04
N LYS A 111 -25.60 5.29 -4.76
CA LYS A 111 -25.40 4.36 -3.64
C LYS A 111 -26.59 3.40 -3.52
N THR A 112 -27.82 3.92 -3.57
CA THR A 112 -29.04 3.11 -3.51
C THR A 112 -29.12 2.14 -4.69
N ASN A 113 -28.83 2.62 -5.90
CA ASN A 113 -28.78 1.80 -7.11
C ASN A 113 -27.69 0.72 -7.04
N ALA A 114 -26.49 1.08 -6.59
CA ALA A 114 -25.39 0.13 -6.40
C ALA A 114 -25.65 -0.88 -5.27
N ASN A 115 -26.59 -0.59 -4.35
CA ASN A 115 -27.00 -1.47 -3.27
C ASN A 115 -28.04 -2.53 -3.67
N ASP A 116 -28.44 -2.57 -4.94
CA ASP A 116 -29.17 -3.71 -5.48
C ASP A 116 -28.43 -5.03 -5.17
N LYS A 117 -29.14 -5.96 -4.52
CA LYS A 117 -28.62 -7.27 -4.07
C LYS A 117 -27.93 -8.04 -5.20
N HIS A 118 -28.42 -7.95 -6.43
CA HIS A 118 -27.84 -8.67 -7.57
C HIS A 118 -26.44 -8.18 -7.92
N ILE A 119 -26.22 -6.87 -7.82
CA ILE A 119 -24.94 -6.23 -8.15
C ILE A 119 -23.90 -6.54 -7.08
N HIS A 120 -24.31 -6.50 -5.80
CA HIS A 120 -23.46 -6.89 -4.67
C HIS A 120 -22.99 -8.34 -4.76
N LEU A 121 -23.90 -9.29 -4.96
CA LEU A 121 -23.55 -10.71 -5.04
C LEU A 121 -22.62 -11.02 -6.23
N LYS A 122 -22.82 -10.35 -7.38
CA LYS A 122 -21.94 -10.51 -8.55
C LYS A 122 -20.51 -10.02 -8.28
N ARG A 123 -20.36 -8.92 -7.53
CA ARG A 123 -19.04 -8.36 -7.14
C ARG A 123 -18.29 -9.28 -6.19
N PHE A 124 -18.95 -9.75 -5.12
CA PHE A 124 -18.34 -10.69 -4.18
C PHE A 124 -17.97 -12.02 -4.84
N ARG A 125 -18.83 -12.56 -5.70
CA ARG A 125 -18.50 -13.79 -6.46
C ARG A 125 -17.26 -13.62 -7.33
N ARG A 126 -17.10 -12.47 -8.00
CA ARG A 126 -15.90 -12.16 -8.80
C ARG A 126 -14.66 -12.08 -7.91
N PHE A 127 -14.75 -11.35 -6.80
CA PHE A 127 -13.67 -11.27 -5.82
C PHE A 127 -13.24 -12.66 -5.32
N SER A 128 -14.19 -13.49 -4.88
CA SER A 128 -13.89 -14.86 -4.42
C SER A 128 -13.23 -15.72 -5.49
N LYS A 129 -13.64 -15.60 -6.76
CA LYS A 129 -12.98 -16.31 -7.88
C LYS A 129 -11.54 -15.83 -8.07
N THR A 130 -11.30 -14.52 -8.01
CA THR A 130 -9.96 -13.98 -8.16
C THR A 130 -9.06 -14.43 -7.01
N ILE A 131 -9.52 -14.38 -5.75
CA ILE A 131 -8.75 -14.87 -4.60
C ILE A 131 -8.39 -16.36 -4.76
N LYS A 132 -9.33 -17.20 -5.23
CA LYS A 132 -9.05 -18.61 -5.50
C LYS A 132 -7.96 -18.80 -6.57
N ALA A 133 -7.96 -18.00 -7.63
CA ALA A 133 -6.97 -18.10 -8.71
C ALA A 133 -5.56 -17.67 -8.27
N TYR A 134 -5.42 -16.82 -7.24
CA TYR A 134 -4.11 -16.43 -6.69
C TYR A 134 -3.55 -17.42 -5.68
N ASN A 135 -4.39 -18.31 -5.13
CA ASN A 135 -3.99 -19.34 -4.17
C ASN A 135 -3.69 -20.70 -4.83
N GLN A 136 -3.68 -20.75 -6.17
CA GLN A 136 -3.25 -21.89 -6.98
C GLN A 136 -1.82 -21.65 -7.46
#